data_AF-A0A9X8VFA7-F1
#
_entry.id   AF-A0A9X8VFA7-F1
#
_cell.length_a   1.000
_cell.length_b   1.000
_cell.length_c   1.000
_cell.angle_alpha   90.00
_cell.angle_beta   90.00
_cell.angle_gamma   90.00
#
_symmetry.space_group_name_H-M   'P 1'
#
loop_
_entity.id
_entity.type
_entity.pdbx_description
1 polymer ?
#
loop_
_entity_poly.entity_id
_entity_poly.type
_entity_poly.pdbx_seq_one_letter_code
_entity_poly.pdbx_strand_id
1 'polypeptide(L)' 'MIVQQFHPLPKFEDSYTLIGSWLVNDQPCGIGLREDRELITQDLSRFYPHTILG' A
#
# COMPACT_ATOMS: atom_id res chain seq x y z
N MET A 1 21.78 -11.68 4.23
CA MET A 1 20.33 -11.77 3.96
C MET A 1 19.61 -11.21 5.16
N ILE A 2 18.69 -10.27 4.96
CA ILE A 2 17.81 -9.77 6.02
C ILE A 2 16.53 -10.61 5.95
N VAL A 3 16.04 -11.09 7.09
CA VAL A 3 14.79 -11.84 7.18
C VAL A 3 13.79 -11.00 7.96
N GLN A 4 12.66 -10.71 7.34
CA GLN A 4 11.56 -9.99 7.96
C GLN A 4 10.48 -10.99 8.39
N GLN A 5 9.89 -10.79 9.57
CA GLN A 5 8.71 -11.54 9.98
C GLN A 5 7.54 -11.25 9.03
N PHE A 6 6.80 -12.29 8.66
CA PHE A 6 5.61 -12.14 7.82
C PHE A 6 4.51 -11.35 8.54
N HIS A 7 3.96 -10.35 7.86
CA HIS A 7 2.78 -9.61 8.29
C HIS A 7 1.81 -9.54 7.10
N PRO A 8 0.62 -10.17 7.18
CA PRO A 8 -0.27 -10.26 6.03
C PRO A 8 -0.85 -8.89 5.67
N LEU A 9 -0.94 -8.61 4.36
CA LEU A 9 -1.70 -7.47 3.87
C LEU A 9 -3.21 -7.71 4.04
N PRO A 10 -4.01 -6.66 4.32
CA PRO A 10 -5.45 -6.78 4.24
C PRO A 10 -5.85 -7.18 2.82
N LYS A 11 -6.80 -8.12 2.73
CA LYS A 11 -7.32 -8.62 1.46
C LYS A 11 -8.77 -8.18 1.30
N PHE A 12 -9.05 -7.43 0.24
CA PHE A 12 -10.39 -7.04 -0.17
C PHE A 12 -10.70 -7.77 -1.46
N GLU A 13 -11.74 -8.62 -1.42
CA GLU A 13 -12.04 -9.55 -2.51
C GLU A 13 -10.80 -10.37 -2.90
N ASP A 14 -10.29 -10.22 -4.12
CA ASP A 14 -9.12 -10.92 -4.65
C ASP A 14 -7.84 -10.07 -4.65
N SER A 15 -7.84 -8.90 -4.00
CA SER A 15 -6.71 -7.97 -4.02
C SER A 15 -6.12 -7.75 -2.63
N TYR A 16 -4.78 -7.79 -2.55
CA TYR A 16 -4.01 -7.41 -1.38
C TYR A 16 -3.72 -5.91 -1.44
N THR A 17 -4.14 -5.20 -0.40
CA THR A 17 -4.12 -3.73 -0.37
C THR A 17 -3.01 -3.21 0.52
N LEU A 18 -2.27 -2.23 0.02
CA LEU A 18 -1.18 -1.56 0.71
C LEU A 18 -1.40 -0.06 0.71
N ILE A 19 -1.04 0.59 1.82
CA ILE A 19 -0.97 2.04 1.94
C ILE A 19 0.49 2.49 1.82
N GLY A 20 0.76 3.40 0.89
CA GLY A 20 1.98 4.18 0.87
C GLY A 20 1.77 5.51 1.61
N SER A 21 2.74 5.94 2.39
CA SER A 21 2.76 7.25 3.06
C SER A 21 4.00 8.02 2.62
N TRP A 22 3.84 9.29 2.27
CA TRP A 22 4.92 10.14 1.77
C TRP A 22 5.30 11.22 2.77
N LEU A 23 6.60 11.49 2.86
CA LEU A 23 7.16 12.63 3.57
C LEU A 23 7.80 13.58 2.56
N VAL A 24 7.66 14.90 2.78
CA VAL A 24 8.43 15.95 2.09
C VAL A 24 9.10 16.79 3.17
N ASN A 25 10.43 16.82 3.17
CA ASN A 25 11.24 17.47 4.21
C ASN A 25 10.83 17.03 5.63
N ASP A 26 10.75 15.72 5.85
CA ASP A 26 10.34 15.08 7.13
C ASP A 26 8.90 15.39 7.57
N GLN A 27 8.10 16.07 6.74
CA GLN A 27 6.69 16.34 7.02
C GLN A 27 5.77 15.39 6.25
N PRO A 28 4.76 14.78 6.89
CA PRO A 28 3.79 13.95 6.18
C PRO A 28 2.99 14.79 5.20
N CYS A 29 2.94 14.34 3.94
CA CYS A 29 2.35 15.14 2.85
C CYS A 29 1.28 14.40 2.05
N GLY A 30 1.04 13.12 2.32
CA GLY A 30 -0.02 12.37 1.65
C GLY A 30 0.10 10.87 1.79
N ILE A 31 -0.98 10.20 1.41
CA ILE A 31 -1.06 8.75 1.33
C ILE A 31 -1.53 8.32 -0.06
N GLY A 32 -1.32 7.06 -0.41
CA GLY A 32 -1.86 6.43 -1.61
C GLY A 32 -2.18 4.96 -1.36
N LEU A 33 -3.14 4.43 -2.10
CA LEU A 33 -3.52 3.01 -2.03
C LEU A 33 -3.05 2.29 -3.29
N ARG A 34 -2.45 1.12 -3.10
CA ARG A 34 -2.09 0.19 -4.18
C ARG A 34 -2.65 -1.19 -3.91
N GLU A 35 -2.99 -1.88 -4.98
CA GLU A 35 -3.51 -3.24 -4.92
C GLU A 35 -2.90 -4.15 -5.97
N ASP A 36 -2.67 -5.41 -5.58
CA ASP A 36 -2.26 -6.48 -6.48
C ASP A 36 -3.02 -7.78 -6.14
N ARG A 37 -3.09 -8.72 -7.09
CA ARG A 37 -3.62 -10.08 -6.85
C ARG A 37 -2.63 -10.96 -6.10
N GLU A 38 -1.34 -10.63 -6.18
CA GLU A 38 -0.27 -11.31 -5.47
C GLU A 38 0.17 -10.58 -4.20
N LEU A 39 0.89 -11.26 -3.31
CA LEU A 39 1.33 -10.69 -2.02
C LEU A 39 2.35 -9.55 -2.15
N ILE A 40 3.06 -9.47 -3.29
CA ILE A 40 4.09 -8.46 -3.53
C ILE A 40 3.57 -7.47 -4.57
N THR A 41 3.41 -6.21 -4.16
CA THR A 41 3.10 -5.11 -5.07
C THR A 41 4.28 -4.87 -6.03
N GLN A 42 3.97 -4.73 -7.31
CA GLN A 42 4.91 -4.58 -8.43
C GLN A 42 4.71 -3.23 -9.13
N ASP A 43 5.46 -2.94 -10.19
CA ASP A 43 5.37 -1.66 -10.90
C ASP A 43 4.03 -1.44 -11.59
N LEU A 44 3.41 -2.52 -12.09
CA LEU A 44 2.11 -2.48 -12.77
C LEU A 44 0.91 -2.64 -11.81
N SER A 45 1.15 -2.78 -10.50
CA SER A 45 0.05 -2.84 -9.53
C SER A 45 -0.74 -1.55 -9.54
N ARG A 46 -2.05 -1.69 -9.40
CA ARG A 46 -3.04 -0.64 -9.62
C ARG A 46 -2.96 0.41 -8.52
N PHE A 47 -3.08 1.68 -8.89
CA PHE A 47 -3.38 2.76 -7.94
C PHE A 47 -4.88 2.88 -7.77
N TYR A 48 -5.34 2.88 -6.52
CA TYR A 48 -6.75 3.01 -6.20
C TYR A 48 -7.07 4.44 -5.74
N PRO A 49 -8.17 5.04 -6.23
CA PRO A 49 -8.64 6.30 -5.71
C PRO A 49 -9.07 6.12 -4.25
N HIS A 50 -8.75 7.11 -3.42
CA HIS A 50 -9.15 7.13 -2.03
C HIS A 50 -9.59 8.54 -1.64
N THR A 51 -10.38 8.63 -0.58
CA THR A 51 -10.79 9.89 0.04
C THR A 51 -10.70 9.75 1.55
N ILE A 52 -10.43 10.87 2.23
CA ILE A 52 -10.48 10.95 3.69
C ILE A 52 -11.87 11.49 4.03
N LEU A 53 -12.67 10.68 4.73
CA LEU A 53 -13.98 11.10 5.24
C LEU A 53 -13.80 11.70 6.64
N GLY A 54 -14.48 12.80 6.91
CA GLY A 54 -14.51 13.49 8.21
C GLY A 54 -15.62 12.99 9.12
#